data_AF-A0A9Q9BF42-F1
#
_entry.id   AF-A0A9Q9BF42-F1
#
_cell.length_a   1.000
_cell.length_b   1.000
_cell.length_c   1.000
_cell.angle_alpha   90.00
_cell.angle_beta   90.00
_cell.angle_gamma   90.00
#
_symmetry.space_group_name_H-M   'P 1'
#
loop_
_entity.id
_entity.type
_entity.pdbx_description
1 polymer ?
#
loop_
_entity_poly.entity_id
_entity_poly.type
_entity_poly.pdbx_seq_one_letter_code
_entity_poly.pdbx_strand_id
1 'polypeptide(L)'
;MEKENCKSLSKTIIKFSVISAIIIVFFCFNLYVVFQIKKEQEEKLKHIITLLEHTEKNIIDQIEHNRDELNTKIDINTESILKEIKEVKKLLTVQDSEIQVKLKNILLRQKRINESDRKNEMRLIYADGVLEKKEAEAYNLLKERKYAAAYKIYNEIKESDPERLSARYYGVYSLFYSNEMNKENYDYILKEISFLREKGMEEDAFKIIENFIKREKAINNEQM
;
A
#
# COMPACT_ATOMS: atom_id res chain seq x y z
N MET A 1 -3.39 105.23 46.32
CA MET A 1 -3.86 103.87 46.66
C MET A 1 -4.54 103.14 45.48
N GLU A 2 -5.44 103.76 44.71
CA GLU A 2 -6.13 103.08 43.57
C GLU A 2 -5.22 102.63 42.43
N LYS A 3 -4.20 103.41 42.05
CA LYS A 3 -3.28 103.06 40.94
C LYS A 3 -2.36 101.86 41.21
N GLU A 4 -2.04 101.59 42.48
CA GLU A 4 -1.19 100.44 42.86
C GLU A 4 -1.96 99.13 42.92
N ASN A 5 -3.21 99.17 43.41
CA ASN A 5 -4.11 98.02 43.41
C ASN A 5 -4.45 97.57 41.98
N CYS A 6 -4.63 98.50 41.04
CA CYS A 6 -4.90 98.19 39.63
C CYS A 6 -3.69 97.52 38.92
N LYS A 7 -2.46 97.97 39.21
CA LYS A 7 -1.22 97.32 38.70
C LYS A 7 -0.99 95.94 39.30
N SER A 8 -1.35 95.73 40.57
CA SER A 8 -1.28 94.43 41.25
C SER A 8 -2.26 93.42 40.63
N LEU A 9 -3.52 93.82 40.44
CA LEU A 9 -4.56 93.01 39.79
C LEU A 9 -4.17 92.62 38.35
N SER A 10 -3.65 93.57 37.56
CA SER A 10 -3.18 93.30 36.19
C SER A 10 -2.08 92.24 36.14
N LYS A 11 -1.08 92.29 37.04
CA LYS A 11 -0.01 91.28 37.10
C LYS A 11 -0.53 89.88 37.48
N THR A 12 -1.52 89.80 38.36
CA THR A 12 -2.13 88.53 38.78
C THR A 12 -2.94 87.92 37.64
N ILE A 13 -3.72 88.72 36.92
CA ILE A 13 -4.48 88.26 35.73
C ILE A 13 -3.52 87.76 34.63
N ILE A 14 -2.42 88.47 34.38
CA ILE A 14 -1.40 88.03 33.42
C ILE A 14 -0.78 86.69 33.85
N LYS A 15 -0.44 86.49 35.13
CA LYS A 15 0.07 85.22 35.63
C LYS A 15 -0.91 84.06 35.46
N PHE A 16 -2.20 84.28 35.78
CA PHE A 16 -3.24 83.26 35.55
C PHE A 16 -3.44 82.94 34.07
N SER A 17 -3.38 83.95 33.19
CA SER A 17 -3.45 83.75 31.74
C SER A 17 -2.27 82.93 31.21
N VAL A 18 -1.05 83.21 31.69
CA VAL A 18 0.16 82.45 31.31
C VAL A 18 0.06 81.00 31.81
N ILE A 19 -0.38 80.77 33.05
CA ILE A 19 -0.57 79.42 33.60
C ILE A 19 -1.64 78.65 32.81
N SER A 20 -2.76 79.30 32.49
CA SER A 20 -3.81 78.71 31.65
C SER A 20 -3.31 78.34 30.26
N ALA A 21 -2.53 79.20 29.61
CA ALA A 21 -1.92 78.93 28.32
C ALA A 21 -0.96 77.73 28.36
N ILE A 22 -0.14 77.61 29.42
CA ILE A 22 0.77 76.47 29.61
C ILE A 22 -0.02 75.17 29.76
N ILE A 23 -1.11 75.18 30.54
CA ILE A 23 -1.97 73.99 30.72
C ILE A 23 -2.63 73.59 29.39
N ILE A 24 -3.12 74.56 28.61
CA ILE A 24 -3.72 74.30 27.30
C ILE A 24 -2.68 73.70 26.34
N VAL A 25 -1.47 74.26 26.27
CA VAL A 25 -0.39 73.72 25.43
C VAL A 25 -0.03 72.29 25.85
N PHE A 26 0.07 72.03 27.15
CA PHE A 26 0.34 70.69 27.66
C PHE A 26 -0.80 69.72 27.31
N PHE A 27 -2.06 70.14 27.42
CA PHE A 27 -3.22 69.34 27.02
C PHE A 27 -3.23 69.03 25.52
N CYS A 28 -2.96 70.02 24.66
CA CYS A 28 -2.83 69.84 23.22
C CYS A 28 -1.69 68.88 22.86
N PHE A 29 -0.55 68.97 23.57
CA PHE A 29 0.56 68.05 23.37
C PHE A 29 0.19 66.61 23.74
N ASN A 30 -0.50 66.40 24.88
CA ASN A 30 -0.98 65.08 25.27
C ASN A 30 -1.99 64.51 24.25
N LEU A 31 -2.93 65.32 23.76
CA LEU A 31 -3.86 64.91 22.71
C LEU A 31 -3.13 64.54 21.41
N TYR A 32 -2.11 65.30 21.03
CA TYR A 32 -1.30 65.01 19.85
C TYR A 32 -0.55 63.67 19.99
N VAL A 33 0.08 63.42 21.13
CA VAL A 33 0.77 62.14 21.40
C VAL A 33 -0.21 60.98 21.34
N VAL A 34 -1.39 61.09 21.96
CA VAL A 34 -2.44 60.05 21.92
C VAL A 34 -2.92 59.81 20.49
N PHE A 35 -3.11 60.87 19.68
CA PHE A 35 -3.51 60.73 18.28
C PHE A 35 -2.45 59.98 17.46
N GLN A 36 -1.17 60.32 17.64
CA GLN A 36 -0.08 59.65 16.92
C GLN A 36 0.04 58.17 17.30
N ILE A 37 -0.07 57.85 18.59
CA ILE A 37 -0.06 56.45 19.06
C ILE A 37 -1.24 55.69 18.46
N LYS A 38 -2.45 56.27 18.42
CA LYS A 38 -3.62 55.63 17.80
C LYS A 38 -3.40 55.35 16.31
N LYS A 39 -2.84 56.32 15.58
CA LYS A 39 -2.55 56.15 14.15
C LYS A 39 -1.55 55.02 13.90
N GLU A 40 -0.47 54.99 14.66
CA GLU A 40 0.55 53.92 14.54
C GLU A 40 -0.03 52.54 14.91
N GLN A 41 -0.89 52.47 15.92
CA GLN A 41 -1.59 51.23 16.28
C GLN A 41 -2.54 50.76 15.17
N GLU A 42 -3.26 51.67 14.51
CA GLU A 42 -4.17 51.32 13.41
C GLU A 42 -3.42 50.77 12.19
N GLU A 43 -2.27 51.36 11.84
CA GLU A 43 -1.42 50.88 10.75
C GLU A 43 -0.83 49.49 11.06
N LYS A 44 -0.34 49.27 12.30
CA LYS A 44 0.13 47.95 12.74
C LYS A 44 -0.98 46.92 12.74
N LEU A 45 -2.18 47.29 13.18
CA LEU A 45 -3.33 46.39 13.19
C LEU A 45 -3.70 45.95 11.77
N LYS A 46 -3.73 46.90 10.81
CA LYS A 46 -3.95 46.59 9.38
C LYS A 46 -2.91 45.61 8.85
N HIS A 47 -1.63 45.84 9.14
CA HIS A 47 -0.55 44.94 8.73
C HIS A 47 -0.69 43.54 9.34
N ILE A 48 -1.04 43.44 10.63
CA ILE A 48 -1.26 42.15 11.30
C ILE A 48 -2.44 41.41 10.67
N ILE A 49 -3.55 42.10 10.39
CA ILE A 49 -4.72 41.51 9.73
C ILE A 49 -4.34 40.94 8.36
N THR A 50 -3.64 41.71 7.52
CA THR A 50 -3.21 41.23 6.20
C THR A 50 -2.26 40.02 6.30
N LEU A 51 -1.37 40.02 7.30
CA LEU A 51 -0.46 38.89 7.52
C LEU A 51 -1.21 37.64 7.99
N LEU A 52 -2.24 37.80 8.82
CA LEU A 52 -3.14 36.71 9.24
C LEU A 52 -3.94 36.18 8.06
N GLU A 53 -4.54 37.03 7.24
CA GLU A 53 -5.28 36.64 6.03
C GLU A 53 -4.41 35.85 5.04
N HIS A 54 -3.18 36.30 4.81
CA HIS A 54 -2.22 35.59 3.96
C HIS A 54 -1.83 34.23 4.56
N THR A 55 -1.63 34.17 5.87
CA THR A 55 -1.27 32.92 6.57
C THR A 55 -2.43 31.93 6.54
N GLU A 56 -3.66 32.39 6.79
CA GLU A 56 -4.88 31.60 6.72
C GLU A 56 -5.05 31.03 5.31
N LYS A 57 -4.92 31.87 4.27
CA LYS A 57 -4.99 31.43 2.88
C LYS A 57 -3.95 30.35 2.56
N ASN A 58 -2.69 30.54 2.95
CA ASN A 58 -1.65 29.54 2.73
C ASN A 58 -1.93 28.21 3.43
N ILE A 59 -2.49 28.25 4.65
CA ILE A 59 -2.88 27.04 5.38
C ILE A 59 -4.03 26.33 4.66
N ILE A 60 -5.04 27.08 4.20
CA ILE A 60 -6.16 26.51 3.44
C ILE A 60 -5.68 25.86 2.14
N ASP A 61 -4.85 26.57 1.37
CA ASP A 61 -4.30 26.05 0.10
C ASP A 61 -3.48 24.76 0.33
N GLN A 62 -2.70 24.69 1.42
CA GLN A 62 -1.96 23.47 1.79
C GLN A 62 -2.90 22.33 2.21
N ILE A 63 -3.96 22.63 2.97
CA ILE A 63 -4.96 21.63 3.37
C ILE A 63 -5.67 21.08 2.14
N GLU A 64 -6.06 21.93 1.20
CA GLU A 64 -6.74 21.54 -0.05
C GLU A 64 -5.82 20.67 -0.92
N HIS A 65 -4.57 21.09 -1.10
CA HIS A 65 -3.58 20.30 -1.85
C HIS A 65 -3.36 18.91 -1.22
N ASN A 66 -3.16 18.84 0.09
CA ASN A 66 -2.96 17.58 0.81
C ASN A 66 -4.20 16.68 0.74
N ARG A 67 -5.39 17.29 0.78
CA ARG A 67 -6.66 16.57 0.65
C ARG A 67 -6.78 15.94 -0.74
N ASP A 68 -6.45 16.67 -1.79
CA ASP A 68 -6.51 16.16 -3.16
C ASP A 68 -5.47 15.05 -3.41
N GLU A 69 -4.26 15.21 -2.88
CA GLU A 69 -3.23 14.18 -2.94
C GLU A 69 -3.66 12.90 -2.20
N LEU A 70 -4.27 13.04 -1.02
CA LEU A 70 -4.81 11.91 -0.25
C LEU A 70 -5.96 11.22 -0.99
N ASN A 71 -6.91 11.97 -1.56
CA ASN A 71 -8.01 11.41 -2.34
C ASN A 71 -7.48 10.59 -3.52
N THR A 72 -6.50 11.13 -4.25
CA THR A 72 -5.88 10.44 -5.38
C THR A 72 -5.21 9.12 -4.94
N LYS A 73 -4.49 9.13 -3.81
CA LYS A 73 -3.88 7.92 -3.23
C LYS A 73 -4.93 6.91 -2.78
N ILE A 74 -6.05 7.36 -2.21
CA ILE A 74 -7.18 6.51 -1.81
C ILE A 74 -7.80 5.84 -3.04
N ASP A 75 -8.02 6.58 -4.13
CA ASP A 75 -8.62 6.04 -5.36
C ASP A 75 -7.72 4.95 -5.97
N ILE A 76 -6.42 5.23 -6.12
CA ILE A 76 -5.44 4.25 -6.62
C ILE A 76 -5.42 2.98 -5.75
N ASN A 77 -5.38 3.14 -4.43
CA ASN A 77 -5.38 2.01 -3.51
C ASN A 77 -6.70 1.23 -3.57
N THR A 78 -7.83 1.93 -3.70
CA THR A 78 -9.15 1.31 -3.81
C THR A 78 -9.25 0.45 -5.07
N GLU A 79 -8.77 0.95 -6.21
CA GLU A 79 -8.69 0.17 -7.45
C GLU A 79 -7.78 -1.07 -7.31
N SER A 80 -6.62 -0.93 -6.66
CA SER A 80 -5.71 -2.05 -6.40
C SER A 80 -6.38 -3.13 -5.54
N ILE A 81 -7.01 -2.73 -4.43
CA ILE A 81 -7.73 -3.66 -3.54
C ILE A 81 -8.86 -4.35 -4.28
N LEU A 82 -9.65 -3.63 -5.09
CA LEU A 82 -10.73 -4.22 -5.88
C LEU A 82 -10.20 -5.26 -6.88
N LYS A 83 -9.03 -5.00 -7.48
CA LYS A 83 -8.37 -5.95 -8.39
C LYS A 83 -7.94 -7.22 -7.64
N GLU A 84 -7.30 -7.07 -6.48
CA GLU A 84 -6.89 -8.20 -5.63
C GLU A 84 -8.11 -9.02 -5.15
N ILE A 85 -9.17 -8.36 -4.70
CA ILE A 85 -10.43 -9.04 -4.32
C ILE A 85 -11.00 -9.83 -5.50
N LYS A 86 -10.95 -9.28 -6.72
CA LYS A 86 -11.43 -9.96 -7.93
C LYS A 86 -10.57 -11.19 -8.27
N GLU A 87 -9.26 -11.12 -8.07
CA GLU A 87 -8.34 -12.24 -8.26
C GLU A 87 -8.58 -13.34 -7.21
N VAL A 88 -8.69 -12.97 -5.93
CA VAL A 88 -9.05 -13.90 -4.85
C VAL A 88 -10.41 -14.55 -5.11
N LYS A 89 -11.40 -13.78 -5.57
CA LYS A 89 -12.72 -14.32 -5.92
C LYS A 89 -12.63 -15.34 -7.06
N LYS A 90 -11.81 -15.11 -8.08
CA LYS A 90 -11.57 -16.08 -9.15
C LYS A 90 -10.95 -17.36 -8.61
N LEU A 91 -9.92 -17.25 -7.77
CA LEU A 91 -9.28 -18.40 -7.13
C LEU A 91 -10.27 -19.21 -6.30
N LEU A 92 -11.11 -18.55 -5.50
CA LEU A 92 -12.17 -19.21 -4.73
C LEU A 92 -13.18 -19.92 -5.63
N THR A 93 -13.59 -19.32 -6.75
CA THR A 93 -14.52 -20.00 -7.68
C THR A 93 -13.89 -21.20 -8.38
N VAL A 94 -12.61 -21.13 -8.71
CA VAL A 94 -11.86 -22.28 -9.27
C VAL A 94 -11.78 -23.38 -8.21
N GLN A 95 -11.42 -23.04 -6.98
CA GLN A 95 -11.34 -23.98 -5.88
C GLN A 95 -12.70 -24.62 -5.56
N ASP A 96 -13.79 -23.84 -5.55
CA ASP A 96 -15.15 -24.36 -5.36
C ASP A 96 -15.56 -25.30 -6.49
N SER A 97 -15.23 -24.96 -7.74
CA SER A 97 -15.48 -25.84 -8.89
C SER A 97 -14.69 -27.15 -8.80
N GLU A 98 -13.44 -27.10 -8.35
CA GLU A 98 -12.60 -28.27 -8.16
C GLU A 98 -13.12 -29.16 -7.02
N ILE A 99 -13.56 -28.54 -5.92
CA ILE A 99 -14.22 -29.22 -4.79
C ILE A 99 -15.52 -29.87 -5.24
N GLN A 100 -16.36 -29.17 -6.03
CA GLN A 100 -17.62 -29.73 -6.55
C GLN A 100 -17.38 -30.89 -7.51
N VAL A 101 -16.36 -30.83 -8.37
CA VAL A 101 -15.96 -31.94 -9.24
C VAL A 101 -15.47 -33.13 -8.40
N LYS A 102 -14.64 -32.88 -7.38
CA LYS A 102 -14.20 -33.92 -6.43
C LYS A 102 -15.39 -34.55 -5.69
N LEU A 103 -16.31 -33.74 -5.15
CA LEU A 103 -17.53 -34.21 -4.49
C LEU A 103 -18.44 -35.00 -5.42
N LYS A 104 -18.64 -34.55 -6.66
CA LYS A 104 -19.45 -35.26 -7.66
C LYS A 104 -18.80 -36.60 -8.02
N ASN A 105 -17.48 -36.64 -8.13
CA ASN A 105 -16.73 -37.88 -8.37
C ASN A 105 -16.80 -38.82 -7.15
N ILE A 106 -16.74 -38.31 -5.93
CA ILE A 106 -16.92 -39.08 -4.69
C ILE A 106 -18.36 -39.63 -4.61
N LEU A 107 -19.38 -38.81 -4.87
CA LEU A 107 -20.79 -39.22 -4.89
C LEU A 107 -21.10 -40.26 -5.99
N LEU A 108 -20.51 -40.09 -7.18
CA LEU A 108 -20.62 -41.06 -8.27
C LEU A 108 -19.92 -42.39 -7.93
N ARG A 109 -18.82 -42.35 -7.16
CA ARG A 109 -18.14 -43.53 -6.63
C ARG A 109 -18.93 -44.20 -5.51
N GLN A 110 -19.51 -43.43 -4.57
CA GLN A 110 -20.38 -43.95 -3.49
C GLN A 110 -21.60 -44.73 -4.01
N LYS A 111 -22.20 -44.30 -5.13
CA LYS A 111 -23.36 -44.98 -5.74
C LYS A 111 -23.03 -46.38 -6.32
N ARG A 112 -21.77 -46.81 -6.33
CA ARG A 112 -21.30 -48.07 -6.94
C ARG A 112 -20.62 -49.06 -5.97
N ILE A 113 -20.55 -48.80 -4.67
CA ILE A 113 -19.59 -49.52 -3.81
C ILE A 113 -20.23 -50.59 -2.91
N ASN A 114 -19.78 -51.83 -3.12
CA ASN A 114 -19.89 -52.97 -2.19
C ASN A 114 -18.82 -52.86 -1.08
N GLU A 115 -19.06 -53.58 0.03
CA GLU A 115 -18.31 -53.51 1.29
C GLU A 115 -16.77 -53.65 1.22
N SER A 116 -16.21 -54.21 0.12
CA SER A 116 -14.77 -54.32 -0.11
C SER A 116 -14.08 -52.97 -0.37
N ASP A 117 -14.77 -51.96 -0.93
CA ASP A 117 -14.10 -50.72 -1.34
C ASP A 117 -14.04 -49.66 -0.23
N ARG A 118 -14.84 -49.80 0.85
CA ARG A 118 -14.72 -48.95 2.06
C ARG A 118 -13.34 -49.04 2.72
N LYS A 119 -12.71 -50.22 2.68
CA LYS A 119 -11.35 -50.44 3.20
C LYS A 119 -10.29 -49.77 2.32
N ASN A 120 -10.55 -49.66 1.01
CA ASN A 120 -9.70 -48.91 0.08
C ASN A 120 -9.93 -47.40 0.19
N GLU A 121 -11.15 -46.95 0.45
CA GLU A 121 -11.48 -45.53 0.64
C GLU A 121 -10.82 -44.93 1.88
N MET A 122 -10.81 -45.64 3.02
CA MET A 122 -10.02 -45.22 4.19
C MET A 122 -8.51 -45.18 3.92
N ARG A 123 -7.98 -46.09 3.09
CA ARG A 123 -6.57 -46.06 2.66
C ARG A 123 -6.26 -44.86 1.78
N LEU A 124 -7.18 -44.45 0.91
CA LEU A 124 -7.04 -43.28 0.05
C LEU A 124 -7.03 -41.98 0.87
N ILE A 125 -7.90 -41.85 1.88
CA ILE A 125 -7.92 -40.68 2.78
C ILE A 125 -6.63 -40.62 3.61
N TYR A 126 -6.16 -41.77 4.12
CA TYR A 126 -4.89 -41.84 4.85
C TYR A 126 -3.69 -41.50 3.95
N ALA A 127 -3.69 -41.98 2.70
CA ALA A 127 -2.66 -41.66 1.73
C ALA A 127 -2.66 -40.16 1.39
N ASP A 128 -3.82 -39.52 1.26
CA ASP A 128 -3.93 -38.08 0.98
C ASP A 128 -3.36 -37.22 2.12
N GLY A 129 -3.70 -37.55 3.37
CA GLY A 129 -3.11 -36.85 4.54
C GLY A 129 -1.60 -37.06 4.70
N VAL A 130 -1.04 -38.16 4.17
CA VAL A 130 0.42 -38.35 4.10
C VAL A 130 1.04 -37.48 3.02
N LEU A 131 0.39 -37.36 1.85
CA LEU A 131 0.85 -36.49 0.77
C LEU A 131 0.79 -35.01 1.16
N GLU A 132 -0.25 -34.56 1.86
CA GLU A 132 -0.34 -33.18 2.39
C GLU A 132 0.82 -32.83 3.32
N LYS A 133 1.21 -33.75 4.22
CA LYS A 133 2.37 -33.54 5.11
C LYS A 133 3.67 -33.44 4.33
N LYS A 134 3.85 -34.29 3.31
CA LYS A 134 5.02 -34.22 2.42
C LYS A 134 5.05 -32.93 1.62
N GLU A 135 3.90 -32.43 1.14
CA GLU A 135 3.84 -31.14 0.45
C GLU A 135 4.24 -29.98 1.36
N ALA A 136 3.78 -29.99 2.62
CA ALA A 136 4.17 -28.99 3.60
C ALA A 136 5.68 -29.03 3.91
N GLU A 137 6.26 -30.22 4.02
CA GLU A 137 7.71 -30.41 4.18
C GLU A 137 8.48 -29.88 2.96
N ALA A 138 8.08 -30.26 1.75
CA ALA A 138 8.69 -29.80 0.51
C ALA A 138 8.60 -28.28 0.36
N TYR A 139 7.48 -27.69 0.76
CA TYR A 139 7.27 -26.25 0.71
C TYR A 139 8.16 -25.50 1.70
N ASN A 140 8.41 -26.05 2.89
CA ASN A 140 9.38 -25.49 3.83
C ASN A 140 10.81 -25.52 3.25
N LEU A 141 11.20 -26.63 2.62
CA LEU A 141 12.51 -26.72 1.94
C LEU A 141 12.62 -25.72 0.78
N LEU A 142 11.54 -25.52 0.03
CA LEU A 142 11.48 -24.52 -1.04
C LEU A 142 11.69 -23.10 -0.48
N LYS A 143 11.03 -22.76 0.65
CA LYS A 143 11.23 -21.47 1.34
C LYS A 143 12.67 -21.27 1.81
N GLU A 144 13.32 -22.33 2.26
CA GLU A 144 14.74 -22.35 2.63
C GLU A 144 15.69 -22.36 1.41
N ARG A 145 15.16 -22.26 0.18
CA ARG A 145 15.91 -22.32 -1.09
C ARG A 145 16.66 -23.63 -1.32
N LYS A 146 16.26 -24.71 -0.64
CA LYS A 146 16.80 -26.07 -0.83
C LYS A 146 16.07 -26.76 -1.99
N TYR A 147 16.19 -26.19 -3.19
CA TYR A 147 15.37 -26.56 -4.35
C TYR A 147 15.54 -28.01 -4.81
N ALA A 148 16.76 -28.56 -4.83
CA ALA A 148 16.98 -29.95 -5.21
C ALA A 148 16.27 -30.94 -4.24
N ALA A 149 16.29 -30.64 -2.94
CA ALA A 149 15.62 -31.45 -1.93
C ALA A 149 14.09 -31.32 -2.04
N ALA A 150 13.59 -30.09 -2.22
CA ALA A 150 12.16 -29.85 -2.46
C ALA A 150 11.66 -30.58 -3.72
N TYR A 151 12.41 -30.51 -4.84
CA TYR A 151 12.08 -31.20 -6.08
C TYR A 151 11.95 -32.71 -5.88
N LYS A 152 12.88 -33.33 -5.13
CA LYS A 152 12.82 -34.77 -4.86
C LYS A 152 11.50 -35.16 -4.21
N ILE A 153 11.07 -34.45 -3.16
CA ILE A 153 9.80 -34.75 -2.48
C ILE A 153 8.61 -34.45 -3.39
N TYR A 154 8.60 -33.33 -4.11
CA TYR A 154 7.52 -33.05 -5.07
C TYR A 154 7.43 -34.09 -6.19
N ASN A 155 8.55 -34.64 -6.65
CA ASN A 155 8.56 -35.72 -7.63
C ASN A 155 8.00 -37.03 -7.05
N GLU A 156 8.34 -37.39 -5.82
CA GLU A 156 7.73 -38.54 -5.12
C GLU A 156 6.21 -38.38 -4.96
N ILE A 157 5.75 -37.16 -4.64
CA ILE A 157 4.32 -36.86 -4.52
C ILE A 157 3.64 -36.98 -5.89
N LYS A 158 4.26 -36.46 -6.95
CA LYS A 158 3.75 -36.59 -8.33
C LYS A 158 3.70 -38.05 -8.81
N GLU A 159 4.68 -38.87 -8.44
CA GLU A 159 4.67 -40.30 -8.74
C GLU A 159 3.54 -41.04 -8.01
N SER A 160 3.21 -40.58 -6.80
CA SER A 160 2.12 -41.14 -5.98
C SER A 160 0.74 -40.66 -6.44
N ASP A 161 0.62 -39.38 -6.77
CA ASP A 161 -0.59 -38.73 -7.29
C ASP A 161 -0.25 -37.82 -8.48
N PRO A 162 -0.30 -38.36 -9.71
CA PRO A 162 0.01 -37.61 -10.92
C PRO A 162 -0.98 -36.49 -11.24
N GLU A 163 -2.15 -36.40 -10.62
CA GLU A 163 -3.11 -35.31 -10.88
C GLU A 163 -2.98 -34.16 -9.86
N ARG A 164 -2.05 -34.27 -8.90
CA ARG A 164 -1.81 -33.24 -7.89
C ARG A 164 -1.05 -32.05 -8.46
N LEU A 165 -1.81 -31.07 -8.94
CA LEU A 165 -1.29 -29.90 -9.65
C LEU A 165 -0.32 -29.05 -8.82
N SER A 166 -0.56 -28.91 -7.51
CA SER A 166 0.32 -28.19 -6.56
C SER A 166 1.73 -28.78 -6.54
N ALA A 167 1.84 -30.09 -6.35
CA ALA A 167 3.13 -30.78 -6.31
C ALA A 167 3.87 -30.68 -7.65
N ARG A 168 3.14 -30.76 -8.78
CA ARG A 168 3.73 -30.55 -10.11
C ARG A 168 4.24 -29.13 -10.30
N TYR A 169 3.45 -28.12 -9.94
CA TYR A 169 3.84 -26.72 -10.03
C TYR A 169 5.12 -26.42 -9.25
N TYR A 170 5.13 -26.75 -7.96
CA TYR A 170 6.30 -26.52 -7.12
C TYR A 170 7.46 -27.46 -7.47
N GLY A 171 7.18 -28.63 -8.04
CA GLY A 171 8.17 -29.52 -8.62
C GLY A 171 8.90 -28.89 -9.82
N VAL A 172 8.16 -28.32 -10.78
CA VAL A 172 8.74 -27.58 -11.91
C VAL A 172 9.58 -26.40 -11.42
N TYR A 173 9.03 -25.61 -10.51
CA TYR A 173 9.73 -24.47 -9.93
C TYR A 173 11.05 -24.93 -9.27
N SER A 174 10.97 -25.93 -8.39
CA SER A 174 12.14 -26.45 -7.67
C SER A 174 13.17 -27.08 -8.61
N LEU A 175 12.73 -27.79 -9.65
CA LEU A 175 13.64 -28.38 -10.63
C LEU A 175 14.43 -27.28 -11.36
N PHE A 176 13.73 -26.26 -11.84
CA PHE A 176 14.35 -25.13 -12.54
C PHE A 176 15.37 -24.40 -11.66
N TYR A 177 14.96 -23.96 -10.46
CA TYR A 177 15.85 -23.20 -9.57
C TYR A 177 16.93 -24.05 -8.88
N SER A 178 16.83 -25.39 -8.94
CA SER A 178 17.93 -26.26 -8.47
C SER A 178 19.17 -26.18 -9.35
N ASN A 179 18.98 -26.00 -10.66
CA ASN A 179 20.04 -25.76 -11.63
C ASN A 179 19.42 -25.19 -12.91
N GLU A 180 19.36 -23.86 -13.01
CA GLU A 180 18.76 -23.17 -14.15
C GLU A 180 19.47 -23.48 -15.46
N MET A 181 20.76 -23.83 -15.41
CA MET A 181 21.59 -24.10 -16.59
C MET A 181 21.54 -25.56 -17.07
N ASN A 182 20.77 -26.42 -16.40
CA ASN A 182 20.62 -27.81 -16.82
C ASN A 182 19.67 -27.93 -18.02
N LYS A 183 20.25 -27.84 -19.23
CA LYS A 183 19.54 -27.89 -20.51
C LYS A 183 18.78 -29.20 -20.73
N GLU A 184 19.21 -30.32 -20.14
CA GLU A 184 18.54 -31.61 -20.26
C GLU A 184 17.13 -31.58 -19.67
N ASN A 185 16.90 -30.71 -18.68
CA ASN A 185 15.59 -30.57 -18.03
C ASN A 185 14.63 -29.65 -18.78
N TYR A 186 15.11 -28.85 -19.75
CA TYR A 186 14.29 -27.80 -20.36
C TYR A 186 13.04 -28.34 -21.06
N ASP A 187 13.17 -29.40 -21.84
CA ASP A 187 12.02 -29.96 -22.56
C ASP A 187 11.00 -30.59 -21.61
N TYR A 188 11.48 -31.23 -20.54
CA TYR A 188 10.62 -31.75 -19.48
C TYR A 188 9.88 -30.61 -18.75
N ILE A 189 10.58 -29.54 -18.38
CA ILE A 189 10.00 -28.37 -17.73
C ILE A 189 8.92 -27.73 -18.60
N LEU A 190 9.20 -27.50 -19.89
CA LEU A 190 8.23 -26.92 -20.83
C LEU A 190 6.99 -27.82 -21.00
N LYS A 191 7.18 -29.14 -21.04
CA LYS A 191 6.08 -30.10 -21.11
C LYS A 191 5.20 -30.06 -19.87
N GLU A 192 5.79 -30.01 -18.68
CA GLU A 192 5.03 -29.91 -17.43
C GLU A 192 4.30 -28.56 -17.31
N ILE A 193 4.92 -27.45 -17.71
CA ILE A 193 4.24 -26.13 -17.77
C ILE A 193 3.03 -26.18 -18.71
N SER A 194 3.17 -26.82 -19.88
CA SER A 194 2.07 -26.97 -20.85
C SER A 194 0.93 -27.79 -20.26
N PHE A 195 1.25 -28.92 -19.62
CA PHE A 195 0.26 -29.76 -18.92
C PHE A 195 -0.48 -28.97 -17.82
N LEU A 196 0.23 -28.17 -17.02
CA LEU A 196 -0.37 -27.36 -15.96
C LEU A 196 -1.33 -26.29 -16.53
N ARG A 197 -0.96 -25.65 -17.66
CA ARG A 197 -1.85 -24.72 -18.37
C ARG A 197 -3.09 -25.39 -18.95
N GLU A 198 -2.96 -26.58 -19.53
CA GLU A 198 -4.11 -27.37 -20.02
C GLU A 198 -5.10 -27.70 -18.90
N LYS A 199 -4.61 -27.82 -17.66
CA LYS A 199 -5.42 -28.02 -16.45
C LYS A 199 -5.93 -26.71 -15.82
N GLY A 200 -5.69 -25.56 -16.47
CA GLY A 200 -6.20 -24.25 -16.06
C GLY A 200 -5.29 -23.46 -15.12
N MET A 201 -4.03 -23.89 -14.91
CA MET A 201 -3.06 -23.17 -14.07
C MET A 201 -2.25 -22.19 -14.92
N GLU A 202 -2.51 -20.90 -14.76
CA GLU A 202 -1.79 -19.81 -15.43
C GLU A 202 -0.99 -18.98 -14.42
N GLU A 203 0.27 -19.35 -14.23
CA GLU A 203 1.18 -18.67 -13.29
C GLU A 203 2.21 -17.80 -14.03
N ASP A 204 2.50 -16.61 -13.51
CA ASP A 204 3.50 -15.71 -14.11
C ASP A 204 4.92 -16.30 -14.04
N ALA A 205 5.20 -17.13 -13.02
CA ALA A 205 6.45 -17.88 -12.91
C ALA A 205 6.73 -18.74 -14.16
N PHE A 206 5.69 -19.28 -14.81
CA PHE A 206 5.86 -20.04 -16.04
C PHE A 206 6.42 -19.18 -17.18
N LYS A 207 5.93 -17.95 -17.35
CA LYS A 207 6.42 -17.04 -18.38
C LYS A 207 7.90 -16.70 -18.15
N ILE A 208 8.31 -16.52 -16.89
CA ILE A 208 9.69 -16.23 -16.52
C ILE A 208 10.60 -17.41 -16.91
N ILE A 209 10.23 -18.63 -16.51
CA ILE A 209 10.99 -19.85 -16.80
C ILE A 209 11.07 -20.10 -18.31
N GLU A 210 9.95 -20.00 -19.03
CA GLU A 210 9.90 -20.18 -20.48
C GLU A 210 10.77 -19.15 -21.22
N ASN A 211 10.71 -17.89 -20.82
CA ASN A 211 11.52 -16.83 -21.44
C ASN A 211 13.01 -17.03 -21.16
N PHE A 212 13.37 -17.52 -19.98
CA PHE A 212 14.75 -17.91 -19.68
C PHE A 212 15.21 -19.04 -20.61
N ILE A 213 14.46 -20.14 -20.69
CA ILE A 213 14.77 -21.29 -21.54
C ILE A 213 14.85 -20.89 -23.02
N LYS A 214 13.94 -20.02 -23.51
CA LYS A 214 13.97 -19.51 -24.88
C LYS A 214 15.25 -18.71 -25.18
N ARG A 215 15.66 -17.83 -24.27
CA ARG A 215 16.91 -17.05 -24.40
C ARG A 215 18.13 -17.98 -24.43
N GLU A 216 18.20 -18.93 -23.51
CA GLU A 216 19.31 -19.89 -23.44
C GLU A 216 19.39 -20.81 -24.67
N LYS A 217 18.24 -21.22 -25.24
CA LYS A 217 18.20 -21.97 -26.50
C LYS A 217 18.65 -21.12 -27.70
N ALA A 218 18.28 -19.84 -27.74
CA ALA A 218 18.69 -18.94 -28.82
C ALA A 218 20.20 -18.70 -28.83
N ILE A 219 20.83 -18.49 -27.66
CA ILE A 219 22.28 -18.28 -27.55
C ILE A 219 23.07 -19.49 -28.05
N ASN A 220 22.62 -20.72 -27.79
CA ASN A 220 23.32 -21.91 -28.30
C ASN A 220 23.25 -22.05 -29.83
N ASN A 221 22.17 -21.57 -30.45
CA ASN A 221 22.03 -21.60 -31.90
C ASN A 221 22.89 -20.52 -32.58
N GLU A 222 23.27 -19.46 -31.87
CA GLU A 222 24.21 -18.44 -32.37
C GLU A 222 25.69 -18.84 -32.17
N GLN A 223 25.97 -19.85 -31.35
CA GLN A 223 27.32 -20.37 -31.06
C GLN A 223 27.68 -21.65 -31.85
N MET A 224 26.75 -22.20 -32.63
CA MET A 224 26.99 -23.27 -33.61
C MET A 224 27.14 -22.71 -35.02
#